data_AF-A0A382VZ96-F1
#
_entry.id   AF-A0A382VZ96-F1
#
_cell.length_a   1.000
_cell.length_b   1.000
_cell.length_c   1.000
_cell.angle_alpha   90.00
_cell.angle_beta   90.00
_cell.angle_gamma   90.00
#
_symmetry.space_group_name_H-M   'P 1'
#
loop_
_entity.id
_entity.type
_entity.pdbx_description
1 polymer ?
#
loop_
_entity_poly.entity_id
_entity_poly.type
_entity_poly.pdbx_seq_one_letter_code
_entity_poly.pdbx_strand_id
1 'polypeptide(L)'
;MSFADLKKKSGSFEKLQAELDKVNNPVTSFADDRFWKPELDKSGNGYAVIRFLPQPTGEDLPWVRMWSHAFKGPGGWYIENSLTTLSKKDPVSEYNTELWNSGLESDKDTARKQKRILKYFSNIYVVSDSKHPENEGKVFLFRFGKKIFDKLTEAMSPEFEDEKALNPFDFWEGANFKLKVR
;
A
#
# COMPACT_ATOMS: atom_id res chain seq x y z
N MET A 1 -6.85 -6.64 -51.68
CA MET A 1 -6.81 -7.77 -50.70
C MET A 1 -6.80 -9.06 -51.50
N SER A 2 -5.70 -9.80 -51.52
CA SER A 2 -5.53 -11.00 -52.34
C SER A 2 -6.10 -12.26 -51.65
N PHE A 3 -6.51 -13.27 -52.42
CA PHE A 3 -6.93 -14.58 -51.88
C PHE A 3 -5.82 -15.25 -51.04
N ALA A 4 -4.55 -14.96 -51.37
CA ALA A 4 -3.40 -15.38 -50.57
C ALA A 4 -3.35 -14.70 -49.18
N ASP A 5 -3.83 -13.46 -49.06
CA ASP A 5 -3.90 -12.73 -47.79
C ASP A 5 -4.99 -13.31 -46.87
N LEU A 6 -6.11 -13.74 -47.46
CA LEU A 6 -7.20 -14.40 -46.73
C LEU A 6 -6.77 -15.78 -46.18
N LYS A 7 -5.99 -16.55 -46.95
CA LYS A 7 -5.46 -17.85 -46.51
C LYS A 7 -4.36 -17.74 -45.45
N LYS A 8 -3.61 -16.64 -45.41
CA LYS A 8 -2.68 -16.32 -44.31
C LYS A 8 -3.40 -15.89 -43.03
N LYS A 9 -4.56 -15.24 -43.15
CA LYS A 9 -5.38 -14.82 -42.00
C LYS A 9 -6.21 -15.94 -41.38
N SER A 10 -6.53 -17.02 -42.10
CA SER A 10 -7.27 -18.16 -41.55
C SER A 10 -6.47 -19.00 -40.53
N GLY A 11 -5.13 -18.86 -40.49
CA GLY A 11 -4.27 -19.52 -39.51
C GLY A 11 -3.97 -18.69 -38.26
N SER A 12 -4.54 -17.48 -38.11
CA SER A 12 -4.25 -16.59 -36.97
C SER A 12 -5.24 -16.73 -35.82
N PHE A 13 -6.06 -17.78 -35.80
CA PHE A 13 -7.06 -18.01 -34.75
C PHE A 13 -6.39 -18.17 -33.37
N GLU A 14 -5.27 -18.89 -33.29
CA GLU A 14 -4.50 -19.03 -32.05
C GLU A 14 -3.90 -17.70 -31.58
N LYS A 15 -3.48 -16.83 -32.51
CA LYS A 15 -3.01 -15.47 -32.15
C LYS A 15 -4.17 -14.59 -31.67
N LEU A 16 -5.34 -14.71 -32.27
CA LEU A 16 -6.55 -14.01 -31.84
C LEU A 16 -7.02 -14.52 -30.47
N GLN A 17 -6.97 -15.83 -30.23
CA GLN A 17 -7.30 -16.47 -28.96
C GLN A 17 -6.32 -16.04 -27.86
N ALA A 18 -5.01 -16.04 -28.15
CA ALA A 18 -3.99 -15.59 -27.22
C ALA A 18 -4.09 -14.09 -26.90
N GLU A 19 -4.45 -13.25 -27.88
CA GLU A 19 -4.74 -11.83 -27.62
C GLU A 19 -6.04 -11.65 -26.83
N LEU A 20 -7.07 -12.47 -27.08
CA LEU A 20 -8.32 -12.46 -26.30
C LEU A 20 -8.09 -12.91 -24.85
N ASP A 21 -7.23 -13.92 -24.63
CA ASP A 21 -6.84 -14.39 -23.30
C ASP A 21 -6.01 -13.34 -22.55
N LYS A 22 -5.18 -12.54 -23.23
CA LYS A 22 -4.48 -11.39 -22.63
C LYS A 22 -5.42 -10.23 -22.30
N VAL A 23 -6.50 -10.05 -23.05
CA VAL A 23 -7.52 -9.02 -22.77
C VAL A 23 -8.42 -9.45 -21.61
N ASN A 24 -8.72 -10.75 -21.49
CA ASN A 24 -9.57 -11.30 -20.43
C ASN A 24 -8.82 -11.60 -19.13
N ASN A 25 -7.50 -11.83 -19.18
CA ASN A 25 -6.65 -11.87 -18.00
C ASN A 25 -6.00 -10.49 -17.85
N PRO A 26 -6.59 -9.57 -17.05
CA PRO A 26 -5.90 -8.31 -16.74
C PRO A 26 -4.51 -8.66 -16.25
N VAL A 27 -3.50 -7.98 -16.82
CA VAL A 27 -2.10 -8.06 -16.41
C VAL A 27 -2.08 -8.29 -14.92
N THR A 28 -1.58 -9.46 -14.51
CA THR A 28 -1.51 -9.84 -13.11
C THR A 28 -0.98 -8.63 -12.40
N SER A 29 -1.79 -8.11 -11.47
CA SER A 29 -1.38 -7.09 -10.52
C SER A 29 0.09 -7.33 -10.21
N PHE A 30 0.93 -6.29 -10.25
CA PHE A 30 2.28 -6.31 -9.67
C PHE A 30 2.15 -6.54 -8.14
N ALA A 31 1.56 -7.67 -7.77
CA ALA A 31 1.33 -8.15 -6.43
C ALA A 31 2.66 -8.74 -6.02
N ASP A 32 3.34 -8.00 -5.17
CA ASP A 32 4.48 -8.51 -4.47
C ASP A 32 3.96 -9.45 -3.37
N ASP A 33 4.19 -10.76 -3.56
CA ASP A 33 3.71 -11.85 -2.69
C ASP A 33 4.21 -11.73 -1.24
N ARG A 34 5.20 -10.88 -0.99
CA ARG A 34 5.69 -10.58 0.36
C ARG A 34 4.70 -9.74 1.16
N PHE A 35 3.77 -9.06 0.50
CA PHE A 35 2.82 -8.16 1.15
C PHE A 35 1.53 -8.87 1.53
N TRP A 36 1.22 -8.82 2.83
CA TRP A 36 -0.09 -9.20 3.31
C TRP A 36 -1.04 -7.99 3.30
N LYS A 37 -2.30 -8.25 2.94
CA LYS A 37 -3.40 -7.28 2.99
C LYS A 37 -4.64 -7.99 3.52
N PRO A 38 -5.43 -7.36 4.39
CA PRO A 38 -6.69 -7.95 4.82
C PRO A 38 -7.65 -8.05 3.63
N GLU A 39 -8.25 -9.22 3.45
CA GLU A 39 -9.36 -9.36 2.51
C GLU A 39 -10.64 -8.77 3.13
N LEU A 40 -11.40 -8.03 2.32
CA LEU A 40 -12.68 -7.45 2.72
C LEU A 40 -13.82 -8.29 2.15
N ASP A 41 -14.87 -8.47 2.95
CA ASP A 41 -16.10 -9.08 2.45
C ASP A 41 -16.83 -8.16 1.45
N LYS A 42 -17.90 -8.68 0.83
CA LYS A 42 -18.72 -7.92 -0.13
C LYS A 42 -19.32 -6.63 0.45
N SER A 43 -19.41 -6.54 1.77
CA SER A 43 -19.93 -5.39 2.51
C SER A 43 -18.80 -4.44 2.94
N GLY A 44 -17.55 -4.70 2.55
CA GLY A 44 -16.38 -3.89 2.91
C GLY A 44 -15.80 -4.18 4.29
N ASN A 45 -16.31 -5.17 5.03
CA ASN A 45 -15.82 -5.50 6.36
C ASN A 45 -14.68 -6.51 6.30
N GLY A 46 -13.65 -6.28 7.11
CA GLY A 46 -12.51 -7.18 7.25
C GLY A 46 -12.14 -7.35 8.71
N TYR A 47 -11.74 -8.57 9.08
CA TYR A 47 -11.23 -8.88 10.41
C TYR A 47 -10.01 -9.79 10.31
N ALA A 48 -8.92 -9.36 10.96
CA ALA A 48 -7.73 -10.17 11.14
C ALA A 48 -7.06 -9.83 12.47
N VAL A 49 -6.30 -10.78 13.00
CA VAL A 49 -5.43 -10.58 14.16
C VAL A 49 -4.00 -10.72 13.68
N ILE A 50 -3.24 -9.64 13.78
CA ILE A 50 -1.84 -9.59 13.37
C ILE A 50 -0.98 -9.20 14.58
N ARG A 51 0.30 -9.58 14.56
CA ARG A 51 1.28 -9.19 15.57
C ARG A 51 2.40 -8.43 14.87
N PHE A 52 2.65 -7.20 15.30
CA PHE A 52 3.80 -6.45 14.81
C PHE A 52 5.08 -7.08 15.37
N LEU A 53 6.09 -7.21 14.52
CA LEU A 53 7.35 -7.83 14.87
C LEU A 53 8.42 -6.77 15.16
N PRO A 54 9.43 -7.11 15.99
CA PRO A 54 10.55 -6.23 16.27
C PRO A 54 11.41 -6.00 15.01
N GLN A 55 12.37 -5.08 15.13
CA GLN A 55 13.28 -4.77 14.03
C GLN A 55 14.09 -6.02 13.62
N PRO A 56 14.26 -6.24 12.31
CA PRO A 56 15.14 -7.31 11.84
C PRO A 56 16.61 -6.96 12.10
N THR A 57 17.49 -7.97 12.01
CA THR A 57 18.93 -7.78 12.21
C THR A 57 19.49 -6.72 11.25
N GLY A 58 20.17 -5.71 11.81
CA GLY A 58 20.82 -4.64 11.04
C GLY A 58 19.96 -3.40 10.80
N GLU A 59 18.70 -3.39 11.24
CA GLU A 59 17.82 -2.22 11.20
C GLU A 59 17.63 -1.63 12.60
N ASP A 60 17.49 -0.31 12.69
CA ASP A 60 17.31 0.39 13.97
C ASP A 60 15.85 0.43 14.43
N LEU A 61 14.90 0.41 13.49
CA LEU A 61 13.47 0.61 13.74
C LEU A 61 12.63 -0.56 13.23
N PRO A 62 11.53 -0.93 13.92
CA PRO A 62 10.63 -2.00 13.47
C PRO A 62 9.64 -1.55 12.39
N TRP A 63 9.73 -0.29 11.94
CA TRP A 63 8.95 0.23 10.82
C TRP A 63 9.78 1.15 9.93
N VAL A 64 9.35 1.24 8.67
CA VAL A 64 9.87 2.20 7.69
C VAL A 64 8.77 3.19 7.33
N ARG A 65 9.10 4.47 7.35
CA ARG A 65 8.23 5.56 6.89
C ARG A 65 8.54 5.90 5.44
N MET A 66 7.54 5.92 4.57
CA MET A 66 7.70 6.28 3.16
C MET A 66 6.63 7.26 2.70
N TRP A 67 7.05 8.28 1.96
CA TRP A 67 6.16 9.19 1.25
C TRP A 67 6.05 8.77 -0.22
N SER A 68 4.86 8.91 -0.78
CA SER A 68 4.60 8.62 -2.21
C SER A 68 3.55 9.57 -2.76
N HIS A 69 3.51 9.73 -4.08
CA HIS A 69 2.45 10.43 -4.79
C HIS A 69 1.64 9.41 -5.61
N ALA A 70 0.33 9.57 -5.64
CA ALA A 70 -0.56 8.75 -6.46
C ALA A 70 -1.72 9.62 -6.97
N PHE A 71 -1.63 10.11 -8.19
CA PHE A 71 -2.65 10.98 -8.79
C PHE A 71 -2.76 10.76 -10.29
N LYS A 72 -3.92 11.12 -10.85
CA LYS A 72 -4.16 11.07 -12.30
C LYS A 72 -3.99 12.46 -12.90
N GLY A 73 -2.96 12.62 -13.73
CA GLY A 73 -2.73 13.80 -14.54
C GLY A 73 -3.25 13.65 -15.98
N PRO A 74 -3.00 14.65 -16.84
CA PRO A 74 -3.40 14.62 -18.25
C PRO A 74 -2.83 13.42 -19.02
N GLY A 75 -1.61 12.99 -18.67
CA GLY A 75 -0.92 11.85 -19.29
C GLY A 75 -1.21 10.49 -18.64
N GLY A 76 -2.14 10.41 -17.68
CA GLY A 76 -2.44 9.16 -16.96
C GLY A 76 -2.03 9.19 -15.49
N TRP A 77 -1.79 8.02 -14.91
CA TRP A 77 -1.46 7.88 -13.49
C TRP A 77 0.02 8.14 -13.23
N TYR A 78 0.31 8.96 -12.23
CA TYR A 78 1.62 9.11 -11.62
C TYR A 78 1.58 8.44 -10.25
N ILE A 79 2.32 7.34 -10.09
CA ILE A 79 2.38 6.56 -8.84
C ILE A 79 3.86 6.31 -8.52
N GLU A 80 4.47 7.19 -7.73
CA GLU A 80 5.90 7.14 -7.45
C GLU A 80 6.23 7.47 -6.00
N ASN A 81 7.39 7.02 -5.55
CA ASN A 81 7.92 7.36 -4.22
C ASN A 81 8.44 8.79 -4.20
N SER A 82 8.27 9.48 -3.07
CA SER A 82 8.72 10.86 -2.90
C SER A 82 10.12 10.91 -2.31
N LEU A 83 10.96 11.78 -2.87
CA LEU A 83 12.32 12.05 -2.38
C LEU A 83 12.33 12.70 -1.00
N THR A 84 11.19 13.27 -0.58
CA THR A 84 11.01 13.80 0.79
C THR A 84 11.16 12.73 1.86
N THR A 85 11.02 11.44 1.53
CA THR A 85 11.34 10.32 2.43
C THR A 85 12.78 10.37 2.92
N LEU A 86 13.71 10.82 2.06
CA LEU A 86 15.14 10.98 2.34
C LEU A 86 15.49 12.42 2.71
N SER A 87 14.50 13.25 3.03
CA SER A 87 14.67 14.70 3.27
C SER A 87 15.31 15.44 2.10
N LYS A 88 15.12 14.96 0.87
CA LYS A 88 15.58 15.61 -0.36
C LYS A 88 14.45 16.40 -1.02
N LYS A 89 14.85 17.31 -1.92
CA LYS A 89 13.92 18.07 -2.77
C LYS A 89 13.21 17.12 -3.74
N ASP A 90 11.90 17.28 -3.84
CA ASP A 90 11.02 16.42 -4.61
C ASP A 90 10.27 17.29 -5.64
N PRO A 91 10.39 17.01 -6.95
CA PRO A 91 9.83 17.88 -7.99
C PRO A 91 8.32 18.10 -7.86
N VAL A 92 7.56 17.06 -7.49
CA VAL A 92 6.10 17.16 -7.31
C VAL A 92 5.77 18.03 -6.10
N SER A 93 6.54 17.90 -5.02
CA SER A 93 6.36 18.72 -3.83
C SER A 93 6.68 20.19 -4.09
N GLU A 94 7.76 20.49 -4.84
CA GLU A 94 8.11 21.87 -5.22
C GLU A 94 7.02 22.49 -6.12
N TYR A 95 6.57 21.74 -7.13
CA TYR A 95 5.47 22.18 -8.01
C TYR A 95 4.17 22.41 -7.23
N ASN A 96 3.83 21.54 -6.27
CA ASN A 96 2.67 21.75 -5.40
C ASN A 96 2.78 23.01 -4.54
N THR A 97 3.97 23.37 -4.09
CA THR A 97 4.19 24.63 -3.36
C THR A 97 3.96 25.84 -4.25
N GLU A 98 4.43 25.81 -5.51
CA GLU A 98 4.15 26.86 -6.49
C GLU A 98 2.64 27.03 -6.76
N LEU A 99 1.95 25.92 -7.01
CA LEU A 99 0.49 25.89 -7.19
C LEU A 99 -0.27 26.40 -5.97
N TRP A 100 0.20 26.10 -4.76
CA TRP A 100 -0.44 26.59 -3.55
C TRP A 100 -0.27 28.10 -3.36
N ASN A 101 0.92 28.60 -3.71
CA ASN A 101 1.29 30.01 -3.58
C ASN A 101 0.73 30.90 -4.69
N SER A 102 0.28 30.33 -5.82
CA SER A 102 -0.39 31.09 -6.89
C SER A 102 -1.69 31.76 -6.42
N GLY A 103 -2.29 31.24 -5.33
CA GLY A 103 -3.50 31.78 -4.72
C GLY A 103 -4.80 31.36 -5.43
N LEU A 104 -4.71 30.80 -6.64
CA LEU A 104 -5.85 30.33 -7.42
C LEU A 104 -6.44 29.05 -6.83
N GLU A 105 -7.77 28.95 -6.74
CA GLU A 105 -8.41 27.77 -6.15
C GLU A 105 -8.28 26.53 -7.04
N SER A 106 -8.19 26.70 -8.36
CA SER A 106 -7.90 25.61 -9.31
C SER A 106 -6.56 24.93 -9.05
N ASP A 107 -5.56 25.73 -8.69
CA ASP A 107 -4.19 25.28 -8.48
C ASP A 107 -4.08 24.59 -7.12
N LYS A 108 -4.77 25.14 -6.10
CA LYS A 108 -4.91 24.49 -4.80
C LYS A 108 -5.63 23.15 -4.90
N ASP A 109 -6.67 23.03 -5.72
CA ASP A 109 -7.34 21.74 -5.95
C ASP A 109 -6.39 20.73 -6.60
N THR A 110 -5.60 21.17 -7.57
CA THR A 110 -4.55 20.34 -8.19
C THR A 110 -3.50 19.90 -7.16
N ALA A 111 -3.00 20.81 -6.33
CA ALA A 111 -2.03 20.50 -5.28
C ALA A 111 -2.61 19.53 -4.21
N ARG A 112 -3.90 19.65 -3.88
CA ARG A 112 -4.59 18.70 -2.97
C ARG A 112 -4.66 17.30 -3.57
N LYS A 113 -4.95 17.18 -4.87
CA LYS A 113 -4.96 15.89 -5.59
C LYS A 113 -3.58 15.26 -5.68
N GLN A 114 -2.53 16.07 -5.82
CA GLN A 114 -1.14 15.64 -5.92
C GLN A 114 -0.44 15.48 -4.56
N LYS A 115 -1.17 15.68 -3.45
CA LYS A 115 -0.62 15.62 -2.09
C LYS A 115 0.09 14.29 -1.82
N ARG A 116 1.23 14.36 -1.14
CA ARG A 116 1.97 13.18 -0.67
C ARG A 116 1.14 12.32 0.29
N ILE A 117 1.26 11.02 0.12
CA ILE A 117 0.59 9.98 0.90
C ILE A 117 1.62 9.31 1.80
N LEU A 118 1.35 9.36 3.11
CA LEU A 118 2.18 8.70 4.13
C LEU A 118 1.85 7.22 4.20
N LYS A 119 2.86 6.37 4.09
CA LYS A 119 2.78 4.93 4.26
C LYS A 119 3.83 4.48 5.27
N TYR A 120 3.44 3.52 6.09
CA TYR A 120 4.33 2.81 6.99
C TYR A 120 4.39 1.35 6.59
N PHE A 121 5.55 0.74 6.82
CA PHE A 121 5.85 -0.64 6.49
C PHE A 121 6.45 -1.32 7.71
N SER A 122 5.93 -2.47 8.10
CA SER A 122 6.49 -3.30 9.19
C SER A 122 6.36 -4.77 8.84
N ASN A 123 7.23 -5.58 9.43
CA ASN A 123 7.05 -7.03 9.46
C ASN A 123 5.93 -7.37 10.44
N ILE A 124 5.05 -8.27 10.02
CA ILE A 124 3.97 -8.78 10.86
C ILE A 124 3.95 -10.30 10.85
N TYR A 125 3.51 -10.87 11.94
CA TYR A 125 3.11 -12.26 12.05
C TYR A 125 1.57 -12.33 12.03
N VAL A 126 1.01 -13.15 11.15
CA VAL A 126 -0.44 -13.33 11.06
C VAL A 126 -0.89 -14.36 12.10
N VAL A 127 -1.61 -13.89 13.11
CA VAL A 127 -2.11 -14.74 14.21
C VAL A 127 -3.42 -15.41 13.80
N SER A 128 -4.33 -14.65 13.20
CA SER A 128 -5.56 -15.19 12.64
C SER A 128 -6.03 -14.38 11.45
N ASP A 129 -6.43 -15.08 10.39
CA ASP A 129 -6.98 -14.52 9.16
C ASP A 129 -8.13 -15.45 8.71
N SER A 130 -9.36 -15.08 9.06
CA SER A 130 -10.54 -15.93 8.82
C SER A 130 -10.85 -16.13 7.34
N LYS A 131 -10.30 -15.28 6.46
CA LYS A 131 -10.53 -15.35 5.00
C LYS A 131 -9.44 -16.15 4.30
N HIS A 132 -8.21 -16.03 4.81
CA HIS A 132 -7.05 -16.77 4.32
C HIS A 132 -6.34 -17.51 5.47
N PRO A 133 -6.90 -18.62 5.97
CA PRO A 133 -6.28 -19.40 7.05
C PRO A 133 -4.86 -19.89 6.70
N GLU A 134 -4.54 -20.02 5.41
CA GLU A 134 -3.20 -20.37 4.92
C GLU A 134 -2.11 -19.33 5.26
N ASN A 135 -2.50 -18.11 5.62
CA ASN A 135 -1.59 -17.05 6.05
C ASN A 135 -1.26 -17.14 7.55
N GLU A 136 -2.09 -17.82 8.34
CA GLU A 136 -1.88 -17.96 9.79
C GLU A 136 -0.54 -18.67 10.06
N GLY A 137 0.25 -18.11 10.98
CA GLY A 137 1.58 -18.64 11.29
C GLY A 137 2.71 -18.11 10.41
N LYS A 138 2.43 -17.32 9.37
CA LYS A 138 3.45 -16.78 8.45
C LYS A 138 3.78 -15.32 8.75
N VAL A 139 4.95 -14.91 8.25
CA VAL A 139 5.47 -13.54 8.36
C VAL A 139 5.36 -12.84 7.01
N PHE A 140 4.87 -11.61 7.02
CA PHE A 140 4.68 -10.79 5.83
C PHE A 140 5.04 -9.33 6.07
N LEU A 141 5.21 -8.57 4.98
CA LEU A 141 5.26 -7.11 5.02
C LEU A 141 3.83 -6.56 5.06
N PHE A 142 3.56 -5.69 6.03
CA PHE A 142 2.29 -4.98 6.13
C PHE A 142 2.48 -3.50 5.87
N ARG A 143 1.70 -2.99 4.91
CA ARG A 143 1.64 -1.57 4.58
C ARG A 143 0.41 -0.93 5.20
N PHE A 144 0.62 0.08 6.04
CA PHE A 144 -0.47 0.78 6.74
C PHE A 144 -0.30 2.30 6.73
N GLY A 145 -1.37 3.01 7.10
CA GLY A 145 -1.41 4.46 7.15
C GLY A 145 -1.27 5.04 8.56
N LYS A 146 -1.36 6.37 8.65
CA LYS A 146 -1.20 7.14 9.90
C LYS A 146 -2.09 6.62 11.05
N LYS A 147 -3.36 6.29 10.80
CA LYS A 147 -4.29 5.85 11.86
C LYS A 147 -3.83 4.60 12.62
N ILE A 148 -3.21 3.64 11.92
CA ILE A 148 -2.68 2.43 12.58
C ILE A 148 -1.40 2.79 13.32
N PHE A 149 -0.53 3.60 12.71
CA PHE A 149 0.70 4.06 13.35
C PHE A 149 0.43 4.83 14.64
N ASP A 150 -0.52 5.76 14.63
CA ASP A 150 -0.92 6.54 15.81
C ASP A 150 -1.32 5.62 16.98
N LYS A 151 -2.07 4.55 16.70
CA LYS A 151 -2.45 3.55 17.72
C LYS A 151 -1.26 2.78 18.29
N LEU A 152 -0.25 2.51 17.47
CA LEU A 152 0.97 1.86 17.94
C LEU A 152 1.78 2.80 18.82
N THR A 153 1.87 4.08 18.44
CA THR A 153 2.58 5.09 19.24
C THR A 153 1.86 5.44 20.53
N GLU A 154 0.53 5.51 20.52
CA GLU A 154 -0.31 5.72 21.70
C GLU A 154 -0.13 4.58 22.71
N ALA A 155 -0.03 3.32 22.25
CA ALA A 155 0.29 2.20 23.13
C ALA A 155 1.69 2.31 23.77
N MET A 156 2.68 2.83 23.05
CA MET A 156 4.05 3.02 23.56
C MET A 156 4.20 4.23 24.48
N SER A 157 3.35 5.24 24.31
CA SER A 157 3.40 6.51 25.03
C SER A 157 1.97 6.95 25.34
N PRO A 158 1.33 6.30 26.33
CA PRO A 158 -0.04 6.63 26.68
C PRO A 158 -0.16 8.04 27.25
N GLU A 159 -1.30 8.69 27.01
CA GLU A 159 -1.54 10.08 27.41
C GLU A 159 -1.92 10.24 28.88
N PHE A 160 -2.35 9.15 29.54
CA PHE A 160 -2.83 9.16 30.92
C PHE A 160 -1.90 8.37 31.85
N GLU A 161 -1.69 8.87 33.08
CA GLU A 161 -0.75 8.30 34.06
C GLU A 161 -1.14 6.89 34.57
N ASP A 162 -2.41 6.51 34.45
CA ASP A 162 -2.94 5.21 34.86
C ASP A 162 -2.75 4.12 33.79
N GLU A 163 -2.37 4.49 32.57
CA GLU A 163 -2.13 3.57 31.47
C GLU A 163 -0.68 3.09 31.45
N LYS A 164 -0.48 1.78 31.29
CA LYS A 164 0.86 1.18 31.20
C LYS A 164 1.35 1.25 29.76
N ALA A 165 2.51 1.88 29.57
CA ALA A 165 3.22 1.85 28.31
C ALA A 165 3.51 0.40 27.89
N LEU A 166 3.19 0.10 26.64
CA LEU A 166 3.32 -1.22 26.04
C LEU A 166 4.03 -1.07 24.71
N ASN A 167 5.13 -1.82 24.52
CA ASN A 167 5.76 -1.90 23.21
C ASN A 167 5.04 -2.93 22.33
N PRO A 168 4.23 -2.53 21.32
CA PRO A 168 3.50 -3.48 20.48
C PRO A 168 4.42 -4.29 19.55
N PHE A 169 5.67 -3.88 19.38
CA PHE A 169 6.68 -4.60 18.60
C PHE A 169 7.49 -5.60 19.43
N ASP A 170 7.35 -5.60 20.76
CA ASP A 170 8.01 -6.60 21.60
C ASP A 170 7.43 -7.99 21.33
N PHE A 171 8.30 -8.98 21.14
CA PHE A 171 7.86 -10.33 20.80
C PHE A 171 7.22 -11.08 21.99
N TRP A 172 7.69 -10.81 23.21
CA TRP A 172 7.27 -11.51 24.42
C TRP A 172 6.16 -10.77 25.17
N GLU A 173 6.38 -9.49 25.44
CA GLU A 173 5.50 -8.65 26.25
C GLU A 173 4.60 -7.75 25.42
N GLY A 174 4.76 -7.69 24.09
CA GLY A 174 3.91 -6.88 23.22
C GLY A 174 2.47 -7.43 23.08
N ALA A 175 1.68 -6.81 22.21
CA ALA A 175 0.27 -7.18 22.01
C ALA A 175 -0.08 -7.51 20.56
N ASN A 176 -1.08 -8.38 20.42
CA ASN A 176 -1.73 -8.65 19.15
C ASN A 176 -2.63 -7.49 18.76
N PHE A 177 -2.54 -7.07 17.50
CA PHE A 177 -3.34 -6.02 16.91
C PHE A 177 -4.55 -6.62 16.19
N LYS A 178 -5.75 -6.27 16.67
CA LYS A 178 -7.02 -6.66 16.03
C LYS A 178 -7.35 -5.66 14.94
N LEU A 179 -7.07 -6.03 13.69
CA LEU A 179 -7.39 -5.21 12.53
C LEU A 179 -8.88 -5.38 12.18
N LYS A 180 -9.64 -4.30 12.35
CA LYS A 180 -11.06 -4.21 11.98
C LYS A 180 -11.22 -3.14 10.91
N VAL A 181 -11.62 -3.57 9.72
CA VAL A 181 -11.97 -2.68 8.61
C VAL A 181 -13.49 -2.67 8.48
N ARG A 182 -14.06 -1.48 8.34
CA ARG A 182 -15.49 -1.19 8.14
C ARG A 182 -15.62 -0.04 7.16
#